data_AF-A0AAF0RAR1-F1
#
_entry.id   AF-A0AAF0RAR1-F1
#
_cell.length_a   1.000
_cell.length_b   1.000
_cell.length_c   1.000
_cell.angle_alpha   90.00
_cell.angle_beta   90.00
_cell.angle_gamma   90.00
#
_symmetry.space_group_name_H-M   'P 1'
#
loop_
_entity.id
_entity.type
_entity.pdbx_description
1 polymer ?
#
loop_
_entity_poly.entity_id
_entity_poly.type
_entity_poly.pdbx_seq_one_letter_code
_entity_poly.pdbx_strand_id
1 'polypeptide(L)'
;EYNDVVCCCNYSCMRSKSTDNKTPYNVILSKDGIGNFNTTDGAILAAPNHSVKPFFIKIKKGTYQEYIRVDKRKTNIFLIGEGMDTMIIKGSRSFVDDNKIYDTATIGVLGDGFIAQDLTYRNSVGPIKY
;
A
#
# COMPACT_ATOMS: atom_id res chain seq x y z
N GLU A 1 12.96 -27.26 -21.07
CA GLU A 1 11.75 -27.51 -21.88
C GLU A 1 10.53 -27.58 -20.97
N TYR A 2 9.60 -26.63 -21.06
CA TYR A 2 8.15 -26.90 -21.02
C TYR A 2 7.35 -25.61 -21.31
N ASN A 3 6.98 -25.50 -22.60
CA ASN A 3 5.76 -24.90 -23.18
C ASN A 3 5.34 -23.46 -22.82
N ASP A 4 5.82 -22.53 -23.66
CA ASP A 4 5.08 -21.32 -24.03
C ASP A 4 3.78 -21.71 -24.73
N VAL A 5 2.63 -21.34 -24.14
CA VAL A 5 1.33 -21.53 -24.78
C VAL A 5 1.02 -20.28 -25.61
N VAL A 6 1.01 -20.54 -26.92
CA VAL A 6 0.49 -19.73 -28.02
C VAL A 6 -0.88 -19.12 -27.69
N CYS A 7 -1.05 -17.82 -27.95
CA CYS A 7 -2.39 -17.24 -28.13
C CYS A 7 -2.75 -17.28 -29.62
N CYS A 8 -3.54 -18.28 -30.01
CA CYS A 8 -4.28 -18.25 -31.26
C CYS A 8 -5.47 -17.30 -31.12
N CYS A 9 -5.67 -16.45 -32.13
CA CYS A 9 -6.91 -15.71 -32.32
C CYS A 9 -8.10 -16.68 -32.44
N ASN A 10 -8.98 -16.69 -31.44
CA ASN A 10 -10.40 -16.32 -31.52
C ASN A 10 -11.16 -16.81 -30.28
N TYR A 11 -11.78 -15.85 -29.58
CA TYR A 11 -12.73 -15.98 -28.46
C TYR A 11 -12.29 -16.85 -27.26
N SER A 12 -11.63 -16.20 -26.29
CA SER A 12 -11.52 -16.50 -24.85
C SER A 12 -10.06 -16.45 -24.35
N CYS A 13 -9.86 -15.54 -23.40
CA CYS A 13 -8.76 -15.39 -22.42
C CYS A 13 -7.44 -16.15 -22.63
N MET A 14 -6.31 -15.45 -22.43
CA MET A 14 -5.51 -15.64 -21.21
C MET A 14 -4.48 -14.52 -20.97
N ARG A 15 -4.16 -14.40 -19.69
CA ARG A 15 -3.54 -13.31 -18.94
C ARG A 15 -2.03 -13.27 -19.19
N SER A 16 -1.47 -12.09 -19.45
CA SER A 16 -0.02 -11.91 -19.56
C SER A 16 0.68 -12.34 -18.28
N LYS A 17 1.66 -13.24 -18.39
CA LYS A 17 2.62 -13.52 -17.31
C LYS A 17 3.69 -12.43 -17.36
N SER A 18 3.66 -11.52 -16.40
CA SER A 18 4.78 -10.61 -16.18
C SER A 18 5.96 -11.43 -15.66
N THR A 19 7.06 -11.45 -16.41
CA THR A 19 8.38 -11.84 -15.94
C THR A 19 8.77 -10.90 -14.79
N ASP A 20 8.51 -11.29 -13.55
CA ASP A 20 8.87 -10.47 -12.40
C ASP A 20 10.26 -10.88 -11.93
N ASN A 21 11.26 -10.04 -12.20
CA ASN A 21 12.50 -10.01 -11.45
C ASN A 21 12.12 -9.71 -10.00
N LYS A 22 11.80 -10.78 -9.26
CA LYS A 22 11.15 -10.73 -7.95
C LYS A 22 12.03 -9.95 -6.97
N THR A 23 11.80 -8.66 -6.83
CA THR A 23 12.15 -7.94 -5.60
C THR A 23 11.51 -8.73 -4.46
N PRO A 24 12.26 -9.23 -3.47
CA PRO A 24 11.67 -10.03 -2.41
C PRO A 24 10.84 -9.12 -1.52
N TYR A 25 9.56 -8.94 -1.86
CA TYR A 25 8.60 -8.32 -0.97
C TYR A 25 8.54 -9.16 0.30
N ASN A 26 8.74 -8.54 1.46
CA ASN A 26 8.66 -9.22 2.75
C ASN A 26 7.22 -9.56 3.09
N VAL A 27 6.31 -8.66 2.72
CA VAL A 27 4.89 -8.73 3.06
C VAL A 27 4.04 -8.34 1.85
N ILE A 28 2.96 -9.08 1.63
CA ILE A 28 1.94 -8.76 0.63
C ILE A 28 0.64 -8.41 1.34
N LEU A 29 0.11 -7.24 1.03
CA LEU A 29 -1.17 -6.74 1.51
C LEU A 29 -2.24 -6.92 0.43
N SER A 30 -3.38 -7.49 0.82
CA SER A 30 -4.50 -7.76 -0.08
C SER A 30 -5.82 -7.57 0.65
N LYS A 31 -6.69 -6.70 0.12
CA LYS A 31 -8.06 -6.56 0.65
C LYS A 31 -8.88 -7.85 0.55
N ASP A 32 -8.64 -8.64 -0.50
CA ASP A 32 -9.36 -9.90 -0.77
C ASP A 32 -8.95 -11.06 0.16
N GLY A 33 -8.05 -10.83 1.13
CA GLY A 33 -7.54 -11.87 2.04
C GLY A 33 -6.55 -12.85 1.43
N ILE A 34 -6.25 -12.74 0.13
CA ILE A 34 -5.25 -13.57 -0.59
C ILE A 34 -3.84 -12.93 -0.43
N GLY A 35 -3.47 -12.60 0.81
CA GLY A 35 -2.23 -11.94 1.19
C GLY A 35 -1.88 -12.22 2.65
N ASN A 36 -0.76 -11.66 3.13
CA ASN A 36 -0.34 -11.78 4.53
C ASN A 36 -1.20 -10.94 5.47
N PHE A 37 -1.60 -9.74 5.02
CA PHE A 37 -2.40 -8.80 5.80
C PHE A 37 -3.50 -8.16 4.95
N ASN A 38 -4.55 -7.72 5.64
CA ASN A 38 -5.68 -7.03 5.03
C ASN A 38 -5.63 -5.51 5.28
N THR A 39 -4.80 -5.06 6.23
CA THR A 39 -4.67 -3.67 6.66
C THR A 39 -3.21 -3.21 6.57
N THR A 40 -3.01 -1.94 6.23
CA THR A 40 -1.66 -1.37 6.06
C THR A 40 -0.97 -1.21 7.40
N ASP A 41 -1.74 -0.89 8.45
CA ASP A 41 -1.24 -0.81 9.83
C ASP A 41 -0.65 -2.16 10.30
N GLY A 42 -1.35 -3.28 10.05
CA GLY A 42 -0.85 -4.61 10.40
C GLY A 42 0.45 -4.97 9.68
N ALA A 43 0.58 -4.59 8.41
CA ALA A 43 1.80 -4.81 7.64
C ALA A 43 2.99 -3.98 8.15
N ILE A 44 2.76 -2.74 8.59
CA ILE A 44 3.79 -1.88 9.19
C ILE A 44 4.19 -2.39 10.57
N LEU A 45 3.23 -2.85 11.38
CA LEU A 45 3.50 -3.42 12.69
C LEU A 45 4.38 -4.68 12.62
N ALA A 46 4.22 -5.49 11.56
CA ALA A 46 5.02 -6.67 11.31
C ALA A 46 6.50 -6.36 10.98
N ALA A 47 6.81 -5.13 10.56
CA ALA A 47 8.20 -4.74 10.30
C ALA A 47 9.01 -4.66 11.61
N PRO A 48 10.27 -5.13 11.63
CA PRO A 48 11.12 -5.02 12.82
C PRO A 48 11.41 -3.56 13.19
N ASN A 49 11.52 -3.28 14.48
CA ASN A 49 11.84 -1.94 14.97
C ASN A 49 13.33 -1.63 14.74
N HIS A 50 13.65 -0.39 14.35
CA HIS A 50 15.00 0.11 14.09
C HIS A 50 15.81 -0.76 13.12
N SER A 51 15.14 -1.30 12.10
CA SER A 51 15.78 -2.11 11.07
C SER A 51 16.71 -1.26 10.22
N VAL A 52 17.95 -1.73 10.04
CA VAL A 52 18.90 -1.20 9.05
C VAL A 52 18.53 -1.67 7.65
N LYS A 53 17.88 -2.84 7.53
CA LYS A 53 17.48 -3.41 6.24
C LYS A 53 16.13 -2.83 5.79
N PRO A 54 15.96 -2.53 4.48
CA PRO A 54 14.69 -2.11 3.94
C PRO A 54 13.64 -3.21 4.10
N PHE A 55 12.44 -2.83 4.50
CA PHE A 55 11.29 -3.72 4.64
C PHE A 55 10.26 -3.42 3.55
N PHE A 56 10.14 -4.33 2.58
CA PHE A 56 9.31 -4.15 1.40
C PHE A 56 7.89 -4.69 1.63
N ILE A 57 6.92 -3.78 1.60
CA ILE A 57 5.49 -4.05 1.71
C ILE A 57 4.87 -3.82 0.33
N LYS A 58 4.42 -4.90 -0.32
CA LYS A 58 3.63 -4.81 -1.55
C LYS A 58 2.17 -4.65 -1.20
N ILE A 59 1.51 -3.67 -1.81
CA ILE A 59 0.08 -3.47 -1.65
C ILE A 59 -0.62 -3.72 -2.97
N LYS A 60 -1.54 -4.69 -2.96
CA LYS A 60 -2.37 -4.98 -4.11
C LYS A 60 -3.35 -3.86 -4.38
N LYS A 61 -3.74 -3.74 -5.66
CA LYS A 61 -4.76 -2.80 -6.11
C LYS A 61 -6.03 -2.88 -5.25
N GLY A 62 -6.65 -1.74 -5.02
CA GLY A 62 -7.82 -1.63 -4.17
C GLY A 62 -7.93 -0.27 -3.49
N THR A 63 -9.13 0.00 -2.98
CA THR A 63 -9.39 1.17 -2.15
C THR A 63 -9.39 0.76 -0.68
N TYR A 64 -8.46 1.34 0.08
CA TYR A 64 -8.27 1.11 1.50
C TYR A 64 -8.71 2.37 2.26
N GLN A 65 -9.68 2.23 3.15
CA GLN A 65 -10.17 3.34 3.96
C GLN A 65 -9.61 3.21 5.37
N GLU A 66 -8.40 3.72 5.55
CA GLU A 66 -7.63 3.58 6.78
C GLU A 66 -6.75 4.82 7.03
N TYR A 67 -6.30 4.97 8.27
CA TYR A 67 -5.37 6.03 8.69
C TYR A 67 -4.08 5.38 9.10
N ILE A 68 -2.99 5.73 8.42
CA ILE A 68 -1.70 5.07 8.62
C ILE A 68 -0.83 5.93 9.52
N ARG A 69 -0.21 5.30 10.52
CA ARG A 69 0.79 5.93 11.38
C ARG A 69 2.05 5.08 11.41
N VAL A 70 3.13 5.65 10.88
CA VAL A 70 4.45 5.02 10.94
C VAL A 70 5.18 5.62 12.13
N ASP A 71 5.29 4.84 13.20
CA ASP A 71 6.02 5.25 14.39
C ASP A 71 7.50 5.52 14.11
N LYS A 72 8.13 6.37 14.93
CA LYS A 72 9.58 6.64 14.86
C LYS A 72 10.44 5.38 14.95
N ARG A 73 9.92 4.33 15.59
CA ARG A 73 10.61 3.04 15.73
C ARG A 73 10.62 2.21 14.45
N LYS A 74 9.73 2.50 13.50
CA LYS A 74 9.62 1.79 12.22
C LYS A 74 10.44 2.51 11.17
N THR A 75 11.68 2.07 10.98
CA THR A 75 12.63 2.69 10.03
C THR A 75 12.74 1.87 8.74
N ASN A 76 13.12 2.53 7.63
CA ASN A 76 13.39 1.90 6.34
C ASN A 76 12.23 1.09 5.76
N ILE A 77 11.01 1.63 5.84
CA ILE A 77 9.80 0.99 5.29
C ILE A 77 9.62 1.40 3.83
N PHE A 78 9.45 0.42 2.95
CA PHE A 78 9.16 0.62 1.53
C PHE A 78 7.75 0.12 1.23
N LEU A 79 6.85 1.03 0.87
CA LEU A 79 5.50 0.70 0.42
C LEU A 79 5.43 0.80 -1.10
N ILE A 80 5.12 -0.32 -1.74
CA ILE A 80 5.06 -0.43 -3.19
C ILE A 80 3.65 -0.86 -3.58
N GLY A 81 2.93 0.02 -4.26
CA GLY A 81 1.62 -0.29 -4.80
C GLY A 81 1.69 -1.02 -6.14
N GLU A 82 0.56 -1.60 -6.56
CA GLU A 82 0.39 -2.18 -7.90
C GLU A 82 0.08 -1.13 -8.99
N GLY A 83 -0.01 0.16 -8.62
CA GLY A 83 -0.21 1.25 -9.56
C GLY A 83 -0.99 2.41 -8.95
N MET A 84 -0.54 3.63 -9.26
CA MET A 84 -1.07 4.89 -8.71
C MET A 84 -2.59 5.04 -8.88
N ASP A 85 -3.14 4.68 -10.05
CA ASP A 85 -4.58 4.82 -10.34
C ASP A 85 -5.44 3.72 -9.74
N THR A 86 -4.83 2.57 -9.42
CA THR A 86 -5.55 1.36 -9.00
C THR A 86 -5.52 1.15 -7.50
N MET A 87 -4.52 1.73 -6.82
CA MET A 87 -4.33 1.63 -5.39
C MET A 87 -4.53 2.99 -4.73
N ILE A 88 -5.59 3.10 -3.92
CA ILE A 88 -5.96 4.36 -3.28
C ILE A 88 -6.14 4.11 -1.78
N ILE A 89 -5.36 4.81 -0.97
CA ILE A 89 -5.55 4.91 0.47
C ILE A 89 -6.32 6.20 0.75
N LYS A 90 -7.51 6.06 1.31
CA LYS A 90 -8.49 7.14 1.47
C LYS A 90 -8.75 7.43 2.95
N GLY A 91 -8.54 8.68 3.34
CA GLY A 91 -8.97 9.27 4.61
C GLY A 91 -10.09 10.28 4.41
N SER A 92 -10.81 10.59 5.48
CA SER A 92 -11.92 11.54 5.50
C SER A 92 -12.06 12.27 6.85
N ARG A 93 -10.97 12.37 7.64
CA ARG A 93 -10.94 13.10 8.92
C ARG A 93 -10.67 14.57 8.69
N SER A 94 -11.42 15.41 9.40
CA SER A 94 -11.32 16.87 9.37
C SER A 94 -11.20 17.45 10.78
N PHE A 95 -10.69 18.68 10.88
CA PHE A 95 -10.58 19.40 12.15
C PHE A 95 -11.97 19.69 12.76
N VAL A 96 -12.94 20.03 11.91
CA VAL A 96 -14.33 20.31 12.28
C VAL A 96 -15.02 19.10 12.93
N ASP A 97 -14.57 17.87 12.63
CA ASP A 97 -15.07 16.65 13.27
C ASP A 97 -14.31 16.31 14.58
N ASP A 98 -13.88 17.32 15.34
CA ASP A 98 -13.12 17.23 16.60
C ASP A 98 -11.78 16.45 16.51
N ASN A 99 -11.21 16.30 15.32
CA ASN A 99 -9.88 15.71 15.18
C ASN A 99 -8.81 16.78 15.37
N LYS A 100 -7.73 16.46 16.10
CA LYS A 100 -6.54 17.31 16.13
C LYS A 100 -6.01 17.46 14.71
N ILE A 101 -5.42 18.62 14.38
CA ILE A 101 -4.87 18.90 13.05
C ILE A 101 -3.92 17.78 12.59
N TYR A 102 -3.06 17.29 13.49
CA TYR A 102 -2.16 16.15 13.22
C TYR A 102 -2.90 14.83 12.93
N ASP A 103 -4.10 14.63 13.48
CA ASP A 103 -4.89 13.41 13.35
C ASP A 103 -5.78 13.41 12.09
N THR A 104 -5.86 14.53 11.38
CA THR A 104 -6.58 14.66 10.10
C THR A 104 -5.85 14.02 8.92
N ALA A 105 -4.52 13.91 8.99
CA ALA A 105 -3.72 13.34 7.92
C ALA A 105 -4.03 11.85 7.71
N THR A 106 -4.31 11.47 6.46
CA THR A 106 -4.52 10.07 6.04
C THR A 106 -3.29 9.21 6.32
N ILE A 107 -2.09 9.78 6.18
CA ILE A 107 -0.83 9.16 6.55
C ILE A 107 0.01 10.13 7.39
N GLY A 108 0.53 9.63 8.51
CA GLY A 108 1.53 10.32 9.33
C GLY A 108 2.78 9.46 9.43
N VAL A 109 3.92 9.99 9.00
CA VAL A 109 5.20 9.29 9.03
C VAL A 109 6.14 9.98 10.01
N LEU A 110 6.58 9.24 11.03
CA LEU A 110 7.58 9.69 12.02
C LEU A 110 8.89 8.89 11.94
N GLY A 111 8.88 7.77 11.21
CA GLY A 111 10.05 6.90 11.04
C GLY A 111 10.94 7.34 9.89
N ASP A 112 12.26 7.23 10.09
CA ASP A 112 13.26 7.60 9.10
C ASP A 112 13.34 6.57 7.96
N GLY A 113 13.63 7.04 6.74
CA GLY A 113 13.83 6.17 5.57
C GLY A 113 12.55 5.59 4.98
N PHE A 114 11.40 6.21 5.22
CA PHE A 114 10.13 5.82 4.61
C PHE A 114 10.09 6.18 3.12
N ILE A 115 9.75 5.21 2.28
CA ILE A 115 9.56 5.38 0.84
C ILE A 115 8.22 4.77 0.44
N ALA A 116 7.45 5.51 -0.36
CA ALA A 116 6.20 5.05 -0.94
C ALA A 116 6.24 5.25 -2.46
N GLN A 117 5.85 4.22 -3.22
CA GLN A 117 5.87 4.23 -4.68
C GLN A 117 4.60 3.59 -5.25
N ASP A 118 4.16 4.08 -6.42
CA ASP A 118 3.07 3.53 -7.22
C ASP A 118 1.74 3.36 -6.48
N LEU A 119 1.43 4.34 -5.62
CA LEU A 119 0.21 4.38 -4.82
C LEU A 119 -0.30 5.82 -4.63
N THR A 120 -1.59 5.95 -4.35
CA THR A 120 -2.24 7.25 -4.12
C THR A 120 -2.72 7.38 -2.67
N TYR A 121 -2.34 8.46 -2.00
CA TYR A 121 -2.99 8.91 -0.76
C TYR A 121 -4.02 9.99 -1.06
N ARG A 122 -5.24 9.85 -0.55
CA ARG A 122 -6.32 10.81 -0.75
C ARG A 122 -6.97 11.16 0.58
N ASN A 123 -7.05 12.44 0.92
CA ASN A 123 -8.00 12.91 1.91
C ASN A 123 -9.23 13.45 1.16
N SER A 124 -10.42 12.89 1.43
CA SER A 124 -11.67 13.22 0.73
C SER A 124 -12.61 14.09 1.55
N VAL A 125 -12.06 14.85 2.49
CA VAL A 125 -12.80 15.91 3.18
C VAL A 125 -13.13 17.01 2.17
N GLY A 126 -14.42 17.36 2.09
CA GLY A 126 -14.90 18.46 1.25
C GLY A 126 -14.47 19.82 1.81
N PRO A 127 -14.48 20.87 0.96
CA PRO A 127 -14.01 22.20 1.34
C PRO A 127 -14.68 22.71 2.62
N ILE A 128 -15.96 22.48 2.85
CA ILE A 128 -16.73 23.11 3.96
C ILE A 128 -16.29 22.68 5.38
N LYS A 129 -15.28 21.80 5.54
CA LYS A 129 -14.79 21.30 6.83
C LYS A 129 -13.36 21.76 7.19
N TYR A 130 -13.07 23.06 7.08
CA TYR A 130 -11.86 23.70 7.63
C TYR A 130 -12.11 24.31 9.00
#